data_AF-A0A183UA72-F1
#
_entry.id   AF-A0A183UA72-F1
#
_cell.length_a   1.000
_cell.length_b   1.000
_cell.length_c   1.000
_cell.angle_alpha   90.00
_cell.angle_beta   90.00
_cell.angle_gamma   90.00
#
_symmetry.space_group_name_H-M   'P 1'
#
loop_
_entity.id
_entity.type
_entity.pdbx_description
1 polymer ?
#
loop_
_entity_poly.entity_id
_entity_poly.type
_entity_poly.pdbx_seq_one_letter_code
_entity_poly.pdbx_strand_id
1 'polypeptide(L)'
;MDFLANALDLLEKNAVDELKEAIIGADHDTLNIAFMELFAAMMNKYDDMASEQQCTQPLLAAIMHLNKNAHVKPKEMYIALMDVYEAVRAPSAVQLVLEMLLELLGEMNNNCMDEIRDHVLPSLLQERIMKQLVDEDIARVDVVHICGLFIRLFRSSGCKKADLLESLISEVVSCLPQTSAGFGALIDSSFTSYVDLGQNPASSTLLIASSQHSARPCIPVVYSADYRFERCLPALIRSLSVRFSNSHNISLVLEVLQGFIPAISELSLSRHRMPLFMEFFCALLRTCGNVGLGDIHDECLKAFVSSLQRFEPIAQLLILRRLIRLIKIDHLKVSLESQVMGWLIDLYRYRMQKYPIFKAELGFLWAELTELRYTELHESVHFYTALLVLAQFQALHRINKELLREVDLRVLGPLQQQLADWTTLTTTDSGNDERVQSLPFLQFTMLQTRNYVNQFLSKER
;
A
#
# COMPACT_ATOMS: atom_id res chain seq x y z
N MET A 1 49.26 -13.87 -28.65
CA MET A 1 48.69 -12.69 -27.96
C MET A 1 47.90 -13.21 -26.78
N ASP A 2 47.97 -12.52 -25.64
CA ASP A 2 47.21 -12.87 -24.46
C ASP A 2 45.70 -12.80 -24.78
N PHE A 3 45.00 -13.93 -24.71
CA PHE A 3 43.59 -14.05 -25.10
C PHE A 3 42.71 -13.06 -24.33
N LEU A 4 42.98 -12.92 -23.02
CA LEU A 4 42.25 -12.02 -22.13
C LEU A 4 42.41 -10.56 -22.57
N ALA A 5 43.65 -10.12 -22.84
CA ALA A 5 43.91 -8.76 -23.30
C ALA A 5 43.18 -8.45 -24.62
N ASN A 6 43.14 -9.40 -25.56
CA ASN A 6 42.40 -9.24 -26.81
C ASN A 6 40.88 -9.19 -26.58
N ALA A 7 40.34 -10.05 -25.70
CA ALA A 7 38.93 -10.06 -25.38
C ALA A 7 38.47 -8.76 -24.69
N LEU A 8 39.29 -8.21 -23.78
CA LEU A 8 39.02 -6.92 -23.13
C LEU A 8 39.08 -5.76 -24.13
N ASP A 9 40.04 -5.73 -25.04
CA ASP A 9 40.14 -4.72 -26.11
C ASP A 9 38.91 -4.76 -27.04
N LEU A 10 38.38 -5.95 -27.36
CA LEU A 10 37.15 -6.11 -28.13
C LEU A 10 35.91 -5.59 -27.37
N LEU A 11 35.84 -5.81 -26.05
CA LEU A 11 34.78 -5.26 -25.19
C LEU A 11 34.82 -3.73 -25.15
N GLU A 12 36.00 -3.13 -24.98
CA GLU A 12 36.18 -1.67 -24.96
C GLU A 12 35.78 -1.02 -26.30
N LYS A 13 36.06 -1.70 -27.41
CA LYS A 13 35.71 -1.25 -28.77
C LYS A 13 34.25 -1.50 -29.16
N ASN A 14 33.42 -2.06 -28.27
CA ASN A 14 32.05 -2.50 -28.56
C ASN A 14 31.95 -3.54 -29.70
N ALA A 15 33.02 -4.30 -29.96
CA ALA A 15 33.06 -5.33 -30.99
C ALA A 15 32.48 -6.67 -30.47
N VAL A 16 31.23 -6.63 -30.02
CA VAL A 16 30.58 -7.72 -29.27
C VAL A 16 30.43 -9.01 -30.10
N ASP A 17 30.15 -8.88 -31.40
CA ASP A 17 30.06 -10.05 -32.28
C ASP A 17 31.42 -10.73 -32.48
N GLU A 18 32.49 -9.95 -32.62
CA GLU A 18 33.86 -10.46 -32.73
C GLU A 18 34.32 -11.12 -31.42
N LEU A 19 33.97 -10.53 -30.28
CA LEU A 19 34.20 -11.11 -28.96
C LEU A 19 33.49 -12.45 -28.81
N LYS A 20 32.22 -12.54 -29.23
CA LYS A 20 31.44 -13.78 -29.18
C LYS A 20 32.12 -14.89 -29.97
N GLU A 21 32.54 -14.61 -31.21
CA GLU A 21 33.25 -15.60 -32.02
C GLU A 21 34.61 -15.99 -31.42
N ALA A 22 35.33 -15.03 -30.81
CA ALA A 22 36.58 -15.31 -30.12
C ALA A 22 36.40 -16.24 -28.91
N ILE A 23 35.33 -16.05 -28.12
CA ILE A 23 35.00 -16.90 -26.96
C ILE A 23 34.56 -18.30 -27.41
N ILE A 24 33.75 -18.40 -28.47
CA ILE A 24 33.30 -19.69 -29.02
C ILE A 24 34.49 -20.49 -29.60
N GLY A 25 35.48 -19.80 -30.17
CA GLY A 25 36.67 -20.41 -30.74
C GLY A 25 37.77 -20.80 -29.74
N ALA A 26 37.65 -20.39 -28.48
CA ALA A 26 38.65 -20.66 -27.45
C ALA A 26 38.47 -22.05 -26.82
N ASP A 27 39.58 -22.70 -26.46
CA ASP A 27 39.56 -23.96 -25.74
C ASP A 27 39.22 -23.77 -24.24
N HIS A 28 38.82 -24.86 -23.60
CA HIS A 28 38.37 -24.87 -22.21
C HIS A 28 39.41 -24.34 -21.21
N ASP A 29 40.71 -24.64 -21.40
CA ASP A 29 41.75 -24.21 -20.46
C ASP A 29 41.99 -22.71 -20.58
N THR A 30 41.98 -22.18 -21.81
CA THR A 30 42.05 -20.74 -22.08
C THR A 30 40.88 -19.99 -21.43
N LEU A 31 39.65 -20.50 -21.57
CA LEU A 31 38.46 -19.90 -20.97
C LEU A 31 38.48 -19.98 -19.43
N ASN A 32 38.98 -21.08 -18.86
CA ASN A 32 39.09 -21.26 -17.41
C ASN A 32 40.02 -20.21 -16.79
N ILE A 33 41.22 -20.02 -17.39
CA ILE A 33 42.22 -19.06 -16.91
C ILE A 33 41.70 -17.62 -16.98
N ALA A 34 40.98 -17.28 -18.06
CA ALA A 34 40.46 -15.93 -18.29
C ALA A 34 39.14 -15.63 -17.55
N PHE A 35 38.49 -16.65 -16.96
CA PHE A 35 37.08 -16.57 -16.57
C PHE A 35 36.75 -15.41 -15.63
N MET A 36 37.46 -15.27 -14.50
CA MET A 36 37.10 -14.30 -13.46
C MET A 36 37.07 -12.86 -13.99
N GLU A 37 38.15 -12.44 -14.66
CA GLU A 37 38.28 -11.08 -15.19
C GLU A 37 37.37 -10.85 -16.39
N LEU A 38 37.31 -11.82 -17.31
CA LEU A 38 36.49 -11.70 -18.51
C LEU A 38 34.99 -11.70 -18.18
N PHE A 39 34.53 -12.58 -17.29
CA PHE A 39 33.13 -12.65 -16.88
C PHE A 39 32.67 -11.35 -16.23
N ALA A 40 33.46 -10.81 -15.28
CA ALA A 40 33.14 -9.54 -14.64
C ALA A 40 33.08 -8.38 -15.65
N ALA A 41 34.05 -8.29 -16.57
CA ALA A 41 34.07 -7.27 -17.60
C ALA A 41 32.86 -7.38 -18.56
N MET A 42 32.53 -8.60 -19.00
CA MET A 42 31.38 -8.84 -19.87
C MET A 42 30.05 -8.52 -19.17
N MET A 43 29.92 -8.84 -17.89
CA MET A 43 28.72 -8.55 -17.12
C MET A 43 28.53 -7.05 -16.86
N ASN A 44 29.60 -6.32 -16.54
CA ASN A 44 29.56 -4.86 -16.44
C ASN A 44 29.15 -4.24 -17.77
N LYS A 45 29.72 -4.72 -18.88
CA LYS A 45 29.36 -4.24 -20.21
C LYS A 45 27.90 -4.56 -20.55
N TYR A 46 27.41 -5.73 -20.15
CA TYR A 46 26.02 -6.12 -20.33
C TYR A 46 25.07 -5.21 -19.54
N ASP A 47 25.43 -4.85 -18.31
CA ASP A 47 24.68 -3.92 -17.47
C ASP A 47 24.55 -2.52 -18.10
N ASP A 48 25.66 -1.99 -18.60
CA ASP A 48 25.69 -0.70 -19.32
C ASP A 48 24.80 -0.74 -20.56
N MET A 49 25.00 -1.76 -21.42
CA MET A 49 24.22 -1.92 -22.65
C MET A 49 22.72 -2.11 -22.38
N ALA A 50 22.37 -2.85 -21.33
CA ALA A 50 20.98 -3.06 -20.92
C ALA A 50 20.34 -1.77 -20.42
N SER A 51 21.07 -0.99 -19.61
CA SER A 51 20.63 0.32 -19.12
C SER A 51 20.41 1.31 -20.27
N GLU A 52 21.25 1.24 -21.31
CA GLU A 52 21.17 2.07 -22.52
C GLU A 52 20.20 1.51 -23.59
N GLN A 53 19.44 0.44 -23.28
CA GLN A 53 18.51 -0.24 -24.20
C GLN A 53 19.14 -0.67 -25.54
N GLN A 54 20.43 -1.01 -25.53
CA GLN A 54 21.16 -1.51 -26.70
C GLN A 54 20.87 -2.99 -26.96
N CYS A 55 21.29 -3.48 -28.13
CA CYS A 55 21.17 -4.91 -28.46
C CYS A 55 22.15 -5.74 -27.63
N THR A 56 21.65 -6.44 -26.61
CA THR A 56 22.47 -7.24 -25.69
C THR A 56 22.62 -8.71 -26.08
N GLN A 57 21.90 -9.17 -27.12
CA GLN A 57 21.82 -10.60 -27.49
C GLN A 57 23.19 -11.24 -27.83
N PRO A 58 24.09 -10.61 -28.60
CA PRO A 58 25.40 -11.19 -28.89
C PRO A 58 26.26 -11.36 -27.64
N LEU A 59 26.22 -10.36 -26.74
CA LEU A 59 26.96 -10.39 -25.48
C LEU A 59 26.39 -11.46 -24.54
N LEU A 60 25.07 -11.54 -24.43
CA LEU A 60 24.39 -12.59 -23.64
C LEU A 60 24.79 -13.99 -24.11
N ALA A 61 24.81 -14.22 -25.43
CA ALA A 61 25.23 -15.50 -26.00
C ALA A 61 26.68 -15.83 -25.65
N ALA A 62 27.57 -14.83 -25.68
CA ALA A 62 28.97 -14.99 -25.30
C ALA A 62 29.12 -15.30 -23.80
N ILE A 63 28.41 -14.58 -22.92
CA ILE A 63 28.40 -14.82 -21.46
C ILE A 63 27.90 -16.24 -21.16
N MET A 64 26.79 -16.65 -21.78
CA MET A 64 26.23 -17.99 -21.62
C MET A 64 27.20 -19.09 -22.09
N HIS A 65 27.93 -18.85 -23.18
CA HIS A 65 28.94 -19.78 -23.67
C HIS A 65 30.13 -19.88 -22.71
N LEU A 66 30.64 -18.74 -22.22
CA LEU A 66 31.71 -18.69 -21.23
C LEU A 66 31.33 -19.44 -19.96
N ASN A 67 30.14 -19.16 -19.41
CA ASN A 67 29.63 -19.80 -18.19
C ASN A 67 29.56 -21.33 -18.31
N LYS A 68 29.14 -21.84 -19.47
CA LYS A 68 28.97 -23.29 -19.69
C LYS A 68 30.26 -24.03 -20.02
N ASN A 69 31.21 -23.38 -20.69
CA ASN A 69 32.38 -24.05 -21.27
C ASN A 69 33.70 -23.74 -20.55
N ALA A 70 33.75 -22.81 -19.60
CA ALA A 70 34.99 -22.51 -18.88
C ALA A 70 35.39 -23.61 -17.86
N HIS A 71 34.52 -24.58 -17.54
CA HIS A 71 34.77 -25.66 -16.58
C HIS A 71 35.35 -25.19 -15.22
N VAL A 72 34.96 -23.99 -14.79
CA VAL A 72 35.40 -23.38 -13.54
C VAL A 72 34.77 -24.12 -12.36
N LYS A 73 35.50 -24.22 -11.24
CA LYS A 73 34.98 -24.91 -10.05
C LYS A 73 33.75 -24.16 -9.51
N PRO A 74 32.75 -24.86 -8.97
CA PRO A 74 31.53 -24.21 -8.48
C PRO A 74 31.77 -23.09 -7.47
N LYS A 75 32.79 -23.21 -6.61
CA LYS A 75 33.16 -22.16 -5.66
C LYS A 75 33.70 -20.89 -6.32
N GLU A 76 34.53 -21.03 -7.36
CA GLU A 76 35.09 -19.90 -8.11
C GLU A 76 33.99 -19.22 -8.94
N MET A 77 33.11 -20.02 -9.55
CA MET A 77 31.92 -19.53 -10.24
C MET A 77 31.01 -18.72 -9.30
N TYR A 78 30.78 -19.22 -8.09
CA TYR A 78 29.99 -18.51 -7.07
C TYR A 78 30.61 -17.16 -6.71
N ILE A 79 31.93 -17.11 -6.47
CA ILE A 79 32.63 -15.85 -6.17
C ILE A 79 32.46 -14.85 -7.31
N ALA A 80 32.67 -15.27 -8.56
CA ALA A 80 32.48 -14.40 -9.72
C ALA A 80 31.04 -13.87 -9.82
N LEU A 81 30.05 -14.73 -9.57
CA LEU A 81 28.63 -14.33 -9.58
C LEU A 81 28.32 -13.34 -8.46
N MET A 82 28.88 -13.49 -7.27
CA MET A 82 28.66 -12.57 -6.15
C MET A 82 29.33 -11.21 -6.39
N ASP A 83 30.57 -11.19 -6.90
CA ASP A 83 31.27 -9.96 -7.26
C ASP A 83 30.47 -9.16 -8.30
N VAL A 84 29.95 -9.84 -9.33
CA VAL A 84 29.09 -9.23 -10.33
C VAL A 84 27.74 -8.82 -9.73
N TYR A 85 27.14 -9.66 -8.89
CA TYR A 85 25.88 -9.36 -8.23
C TYR A 85 25.96 -8.05 -7.45
N GLU A 86 27.07 -7.72 -6.80
CA GLU A 86 27.21 -6.45 -6.08
C GLU A 86 27.34 -5.23 -7.02
N ALA A 87 27.90 -5.42 -8.22
CA ALA A 87 28.16 -4.37 -9.18
C ALA A 87 26.93 -3.99 -10.03
N VAL A 88 26.23 -4.98 -10.61
CA VAL A 88 25.19 -4.74 -11.63
C VAL A 88 23.94 -4.03 -11.07
N ARG A 89 23.26 -3.25 -11.92
CA ARG A 89 22.09 -2.44 -11.54
C ARG A 89 20.88 -2.66 -12.43
N ALA A 90 21.06 -2.90 -13.72
CA ALA A 90 19.97 -3.13 -14.67
C ALA A 90 19.16 -4.38 -14.29
N PRO A 91 17.81 -4.35 -14.36
CA PRO A 91 16.96 -5.48 -14.00
C PRO A 91 17.31 -6.78 -14.74
N SER A 92 17.62 -6.69 -16.04
CA SER A 92 18.00 -7.84 -16.87
C SER A 92 19.35 -8.44 -16.47
N ALA A 93 20.32 -7.62 -16.07
CA ALA A 93 21.62 -8.09 -15.58
C ALA A 93 21.46 -8.79 -14.22
N VAL A 94 20.68 -8.21 -13.31
CA VAL A 94 20.34 -8.84 -12.02
C VAL A 94 19.64 -10.17 -12.26
N GLN A 95 18.64 -10.22 -13.14
CA GLN A 95 17.95 -11.45 -13.51
C GLN A 95 18.93 -12.52 -13.99
N LEU A 96 19.83 -12.18 -14.92
CA LEU A 96 20.79 -13.12 -15.49
C LEU A 96 21.69 -13.74 -14.42
N VAL A 97 22.20 -12.92 -13.49
CA VAL A 97 23.04 -13.38 -12.38
C VAL A 97 22.26 -14.32 -11.46
N LEU A 98 21.00 -14.00 -11.14
CA LEU A 98 20.16 -14.84 -10.28
C LEU A 98 19.79 -16.17 -10.96
N GLU A 99 19.58 -16.19 -12.27
CA GLU A 99 19.34 -17.41 -13.05
C GLU A 99 20.58 -18.31 -13.06
N MET A 100 21.77 -17.76 -13.31
CA MET A 100 23.03 -18.50 -13.22
C MET A 100 23.30 -19.02 -11.80
N LEU A 101 22.99 -18.22 -10.78
CA LEU A 101 23.11 -18.63 -9.39
C LEU A 101 22.20 -19.82 -9.08
N LEU A 102 20.96 -19.82 -9.57
CA LEU A 102 20.01 -20.92 -9.41
C LEU A 102 20.51 -22.22 -10.05
N GLU A 103 21.12 -22.14 -11.24
CA GLU A 103 21.73 -23.30 -11.90
C GLU A 103 22.89 -23.88 -11.06
N LEU A 104 23.66 -23.01 -10.40
CA LEU A 104 24.81 -23.40 -9.58
C LEU A 104 24.44 -24.03 -8.23
N LEU A 105 23.26 -23.73 -7.68
CA LEU A 105 22.88 -24.15 -6.30
C LEU A 105 22.98 -25.65 -6.06
N GLY A 106 22.71 -26.48 -7.08
CA GLY A 106 22.75 -27.94 -6.95
C GLY A 106 24.15 -28.49 -6.65
N GLU A 107 25.20 -27.72 -6.93
CA GLU A 107 26.60 -28.12 -6.82
C GLU A 107 27.32 -27.43 -5.64
N MET A 108 26.60 -26.61 -4.88
CA MET A 108 27.15 -25.78 -3.81
C MET A 108 27.23 -26.49 -2.46
N ASN A 109 28.17 -26.05 -1.62
CA ASN A 109 28.30 -26.53 -0.24
C ASN A 109 27.39 -25.74 0.74
N ASN A 110 27.27 -26.24 1.97
CA ASN A 110 26.40 -25.64 2.98
C ASN A 110 26.75 -24.19 3.34
N ASN A 111 28.05 -23.82 3.33
CA ASN A 111 28.48 -22.47 3.70
C ASN A 111 27.99 -21.42 2.69
N CYS A 112 28.09 -21.70 1.39
CA CYS A 112 27.54 -20.81 0.36
C CYS A 112 26.00 -20.74 0.46
N MET A 113 25.36 -21.85 0.82
CA MET A 113 23.90 -21.86 1.06
C MET A 113 23.49 -21.03 2.29
N ASP A 114 24.30 -20.99 3.34
CA ASP A 114 24.08 -20.12 4.51
C ASP A 114 24.21 -18.64 4.10
N GLU A 115 25.23 -18.28 3.33
CA GLU A 115 25.43 -16.91 2.84
C GLU A 115 24.26 -16.42 1.97
N ILE A 116 23.73 -17.28 1.09
CA ILE A 116 22.52 -16.94 0.30
C ILE A 116 21.33 -16.66 1.21
N ARG A 117 21.14 -17.48 2.26
CA ARG A 117 20.03 -17.34 3.21
C ARG A 117 20.15 -16.11 4.10
N ASP A 118 21.37 -15.75 4.46
CA ASP A 118 21.65 -14.75 5.49
C ASP A 118 21.97 -13.37 4.92
N HIS A 119 22.48 -13.30 3.69
CA HIS A 119 22.93 -12.04 3.08
C HIS A 119 22.26 -11.78 1.73
N VAL A 120 22.31 -12.72 0.79
CA VAL A 120 21.84 -12.49 -0.60
C VAL A 120 20.33 -12.30 -0.66
N LEU A 121 19.54 -13.18 -0.03
CA LEU A 121 18.07 -13.03 -0.03
C LEU A 121 17.61 -11.74 0.65
N PRO A 122 18.06 -11.38 1.87
CA PRO A 122 17.73 -10.09 2.46
C PRO A 122 18.13 -8.88 1.60
N SER A 123 19.35 -8.86 1.05
CA SER A 123 19.82 -7.77 0.17
C SER A 123 18.99 -7.69 -1.11
N LEU A 124 18.68 -8.82 -1.75
CA LEU A 124 17.84 -8.86 -2.95
C LEU A 124 16.46 -8.24 -2.69
N LEU A 125 15.83 -8.56 -1.55
CA LEU A 125 14.54 -7.99 -1.20
C LEU A 125 14.65 -6.48 -0.91
N GLN A 126 15.53 -6.09 -0.01
CA GLN A 126 15.59 -4.73 0.55
C GLN A 126 16.28 -3.73 -0.39
N GLU A 127 17.40 -4.13 -0.99
CA GLU A 127 18.28 -3.22 -1.72
C GLU A 127 18.01 -3.21 -3.22
N ARG A 128 17.33 -4.23 -3.75
CA ARG A 128 16.98 -4.33 -5.17
C ARG A 128 15.48 -4.29 -5.41
N ILE A 129 14.74 -5.34 -5.03
CA ILE A 129 13.32 -5.48 -5.37
C ILE A 129 12.49 -4.28 -4.85
N MET A 130 12.64 -3.93 -3.57
CA MET A 130 11.89 -2.81 -2.99
C MET A 130 12.25 -1.45 -3.61
N LYS A 131 13.50 -1.24 -4.05
CA LYS A 131 13.89 -0.01 -4.76
C LYS A 131 13.29 0.02 -6.17
N GLN A 132 13.35 -1.10 -6.89
CA GLN A 132 12.81 -1.23 -8.23
C GLN A 132 11.27 -1.10 -8.28
N LEU A 133 10.59 -1.44 -7.18
CA LEU A 133 9.15 -1.25 -7.06
C LEU A 133 8.73 0.23 -7.14
N VAL A 134 9.57 1.13 -6.62
CA VAL A 134 9.30 2.58 -6.57
C VAL A 134 9.79 3.29 -7.83
N ASP A 135 10.75 2.69 -8.54
CA ASP A 135 11.25 3.20 -9.80
C ASP A 135 10.18 3.11 -10.90
N GLU A 136 9.88 4.21 -11.58
CA GLU A 136 8.87 4.27 -12.65
C GLU A 136 9.44 3.84 -14.01
N ASP A 137 10.78 3.90 -14.18
CA ASP A 137 11.44 3.54 -15.44
C ASP A 137 11.57 2.01 -15.60
N ILE A 138 11.33 1.25 -14.54
CA ILE A 138 11.42 -0.21 -14.53
C ILE A 138 10.07 -0.84 -14.85
N ALA A 139 10.06 -1.69 -15.88
CA ALA A 139 8.86 -2.41 -16.27
C ALA A 139 8.42 -3.37 -15.15
N ARG A 140 7.13 -3.31 -14.77
CA ARG A 140 6.58 -4.12 -13.67
C ARG A 140 6.68 -5.63 -13.92
N VAL A 141 6.73 -6.06 -15.18
CA VAL A 141 6.96 -7.47 -15.55
C VAL A 141 8.33 -7.97 -15.09
N ASP A 142 9.35 -7.12 -15.12
CA ASP A 142 10.71 -7.49 -14.68
C ASP A 142 10.75 -7.68 -13.16
N VAL A 143 10.05 -6.81 -12.42
CA VAL A 143 9.91 -6.95 -10.96
C VAL A 143 9.17 -8.24 -10.59
N VAL A 144 8.10 -8.60 -11.32
CA VAL A 144 7.39 -9.88 -11.15
C VAL A 144 8.33 -11.05 -11.37
N HIS A 145 9.15 -11.02 -12.43
CA HIS A 145 10.10 -12.09 -12.74
C HIS A 145 11.19 -12.23 -11.66
N ILE A 146 11.76 -11.12 -11.21
CA ILE A 146 12.76 -11.12 -10.12
C ILE A 146 12.14 -11.64 -8.81
N CYS A 147 10.89 -11.30 -8.49
CA CYS A 147 10.18 -11.90 -7.35
C CYS A 147 10.04 -13.43 -7.51
N GLY A 148 9.79 -13.92 -8.73
CA GLY A 148 9.76 -15.35 -9.02
C GLY A 148 11.12 -16.02 -8.76
N LEU A 149 12.21 -15.39 -9.20
CA LEU A 149 13.57 -15.86 -8.94
C LEU A 149 13.91 -15.83 -7.45
N PHE A 150 13.48 -14.80 -6.71
CA PHE A 150 13.60 -14.74 -5.26
C PHE A 150 12.97 -15.96 -4.59
N ILE A 151 11.74 -16.32 -4.95
CA ILE A 151 11.05 -17.48 -4.35
C ILE A 151 11.77 -18.78 -4.69
N ARG A 152 12.25 -18.92 -5.93
CA ARG A 152 13.04 -20.09 -6.35
C ARG A 152 14.35 -20.21 -5.54
N LEU A 153 15.06 -19.10 -5.34
CA LEU A 153 16.28 -19.04 -4.53
C LEU A 153 15.98 -19.35 -3.05
N PHE A 154 14.90 -18.78 -2.52
CA PHE A 154 14.43 -19.03 -1.16
C PHE A 154 14.20 -20.51 -0.90
N ARG A 155 13.47 -21.19 -1.80
CA ARG A 155 13.19 -22.63 -1.68
C ARG A 155 14.45 -23.48 -1.87
N SER A 156 15.23 -23.19 -2.91
CA SER A 156 16.41 -23.98 -3.27
C SER A 156 17.51 -23.87 -2.22
N SER A 157 17.65 -22.71 -1.58
CA SER A 157 18.59 -22.51 -0.46
C SER A 157 18.13 -23.14 0.86
N GLY A 158 16.90 -23.67 0.93
CA GLY A 158 16.33 -24.21 2.16
C GLY A 158 16.04 -23.14 3.22
N CYS A 159 15.81 -21.89 2.80
CA CYS A 159 15.53 -20.79 3.72
C CYS A 159 14.21 -21.04 4.49
N LYS A 160 14.24 -20.76 5.80
CA LYS A 160 13.06 -20.90 6.69
C LYS A 160 12.60 -19.58 7.31
N LYS A 161 13.16 -18.45 6.87
CA LYS A 161 12.83 -17.11 7.39
C LYS A 161 11.48 -16.67 6.83
N ALA A 162 10.41 -16.98 7.54
CA ALA A 162 9.04 -16.60 7.14
C ALA A 162 8.89 -15.09 6.93
N ASP A 163 9.58 -14.27 7.73
CA ASP A 163 9.52 -12.81 7.64
C ASP A 163 9.97 -12.28 6.26
N LEU A 164 10.95 -12.93 5.61
CA LEU A 164 11.38 -12.54 4.27
C LEU A 164 10.30 -12.78 3.22
N LEU A 165 9.64 -13.94 3.29
CA LEU A 165 8.55 -14.27 2.39
C LEU A 165 7.31 -13.39 2.66
N GLU A 166 7.05 -13.09 3.94
CA GLU A 166 5.99 -12.18 4.35
C GLU A 166 6.22 -10.77 3.79
N SER A 167 7.40 -10.19 3.98
CA SER A 167 7.72 -8.87 3.42
C SER A 167 7.67 -8.87 1.89
N LEU A 168 8.13 -9.92 1.21
CA LEU A 168 7.97 -10.02 -0.24
C LEU A 168 6.49 -9.97 -0.63
N ILE A 169 5.65 -10.82 -0.02
CA ILE A 169 4.23 -10.94 -0.39
C ILE A 169 3.45 -9.67 -0.05
N SER A 170 3.59 -9.15 1.17
CA SER A 170 2.79 -8.04 1.68
C SER A 170 3.32 -6.66 1.34
N GLU A 171 4.61 -6.49 1.06
CA GLU A 171 5.16 -5.16 0.73
C GLU A 171 5.50 -4.99 -0.75
N VAL A 172 5.73 -6.08 -1.48
CA VAL A 172 6.10 -6.03 -2.89
C VAL A 172 5.00 -6.60 -3.77
N VAL A 173 4.70 -7.89 -3.67
CA VAL A 173 3.82 -8.57 -4.64
C VAL A 173 2.40 -8.01 -4.61
N SER A 174 1.88 -7.67 -3.42
CA SER A 174 0.57 -7.00 -3.30
C SER A 174 0.50 -5.64 -3.98
N CYS A 175 1.63 -4.99 -4.21
CA CYS A 175 1.72 -3.69 -4.85
C CYS A 175 1.94 -3.77 -6.37
N LEU A 176 2.09 -4.98 -6.94
CA LEU A 176 2.28 -5.19 -8.37
C LEU A 176 0.92 -5.31 -9.11
N PRO A 177 0.85 -4.92 -10.40
CA PRO A 177 -0.36 -5.08 -11.19
C PRO A 177 -0.70 -6.56 -11.41
N GLN A 178 -1.94 -6.97 -11.09
CA GLN A 178 -2.40 -8.34 -11.32
C GLN A 178 -2.41 -8.75 -12.80
N THR A 179 -2.41 -7.77 -13.71
CA THR A 179 -2.38 -7.98 -15.18
C THR A 179 -0.98 -8.28 -15.71
N SER A 180 0.07 -8.15 -14.90
CA SER A 180 1.44 -8.42 -15.32
C SER A 180 1.63 -9.91 -15.68
N ALA A 181 2.37 -10.16 -16.77
CA ALA A 181 2.68 -11.52 -17.20
C ALA A 181 3.44 -12.28 -16.09
N GLY A 182 3.08 -13.55 -15.87
CA GLY A 182 3.70 -14.39 -14.84
C GLY A 182 3.17 -14.16 -13.42
N PHE A 183 2.30 -13.17 -13.17
CA PHE A 183 1.79 -12.88 -11.83
C PHE A 183 1.06 -14.08 -11.21
N GLY A 184 0.22 -14.79 -11.97
CA GLY A 184 -0.47 -16.00 -11.47
C GLY A 184 0.49 -17.09 -10.99
N ALA A 185 1.54 -17.38 -11.77
CA ALA A 185 2.55 -18.37 -11.38
C ALA A 185 3.36 -17.93 -10.15
N LEU A 186 3.59 -16.61 -9.99
CA LEU A 186 4.20 -16.04 -8.80
C LEU A 186 3.32 -16.25 -7.56
N ILE A 187 2.00 -16.06 -7.67
CA ILE A 187 1.05 -16.32 -6.58
C ILE A 187 1.05 -17.80 -6.19
N ASP A 188 0.97 -18.72 -7.15
CA ASP A 188 0.98 -20.16 -6.86
C ASP A 188 2.27 -20.60 -6.16
N SER A 189 3.41 -20.06 -6.61
CA SER A 189 4.73 -20.30 -6.00
C SER A 189 4.82 -19.71 -4.59
N SER A 190 4.28 -18.51 -4.40
CA SER A 190 4.20 -17.84 -3.09
C SER A 190 3.34 -18.66 -2.13
N PHE A 191 2.15 -19.09 -2.56
CA PHE A 191 1.22 -19.88 -1.78
C PHE A 191 1.87 -21.18 -1.30
N THR A 192 2.49 -21.92 -2.22
CA THR A 192 3.17 -23.18 -1.91
C THR A 192 4.28 -22.97 -0.88
N SER A 193 5.13 -21.96 -1.10
CA SER A 193 6.24 -21.64 -0.19
C SER A 193 5.75 -21.22 1.19
N TYR A 194 4.64 -20.48 1.25
CA TYR A 194 4.05 -20.01 2.51
C TYR A 194 3.50 -21.17 3.34
N VAL A 195 2.82 -22.13 2.67
CA VAL A 195 2.30 -23.35 3.30
C VAL A 195 3.44 -24.30 3.72
N ASP A 196 4.48 -24.45 2.90
CA ASP A 196 5.65 -25.29 3.21
C ASP A 196 6.37 -24.81 4.49
N LEU A 197 6.32 -23.51 4.79
CA LEU A 197 6.84 -22.91 6.03
C LEU A 197 5.90 -23.06 7.24
N GLY A 198 4.75 -23.72 7.07
CA GLY A 198 3.72 -23.86 8.11
C GLY A 198 2.98 -22.57 8.44
N GLN A 199 3.09 -21.53 7.58
CA GLN A 199 2.36 -20.28 7.77
C GLN A 199 0.91 -20.43 7.31
N ASN A 200 0.01 -19.65 7.91
CA ASN A 200 -1.41 -19.67 7.54
C ASN A 200 -1.68 -18.70 6.39
N PRO A 201 -2.05 -19.14 5.17
CA PRO A 201 -2.28 -18.25 4.03
C PRO A 201 -3.32 -17.15 4.28
N ALA A 202 -4.23 -17.34 5.24
CA ALA A 202 -5.20 -16.32 5.66
C ALA A 202 -4.56 -15.11 6.40
N SER A 203 -3.25 -15.12 6.63
CA SER A 203 -2.50 -13.95 7.11
C SER A 203 -2.21 -12.92 6.00
N SER A 204 -2.35 -13.30 4.73
CA SER A 204 -2.02 -12.45 3.58
C SER A 204 -3.26 -12.06 2.78
N THR A 205 -3.49 -10.77 2.60
CA THR A 205 -4.62 -10.24 1.80
C THR A 205 -4.56 -10.71 0.36
N LEU A 206 -3.35 -10.75 -0.22
CA LEU A 206 -3.11 -11.24 -1.57
C LEU A 206 -3.53 -12.71 -1.74
N LEU A 207 -3.14 -13.57 -0.81
CA LEU A 207 -3.47 -15.00 -0.86
C LEU A 207 -4.95 -15.25 -0.55
N ILE A 208 -5.56 -14.41 0.30
CA ILE A 208 -7.01 -14.45 0.51
C ILE A 208 -7.71 -14.13 -0.81
N ALA A 209 -7.42 -12.98 -1.43
CA ALA A 209 -8.01 -12.51 -2.68
C ALA A 209 -7.93 -13.58 -3.78
N SER A 210 -6.72 -14.08 -4.06
CA SER A 210 -6.49 -15.08 -5.10
C SER A 210 -7.23 -16.41 -4.86
N SER A 211 -7.49 -16.75 -3.60
CA SER A 211 -8.18 -17.99 -3.24
C SER A 211 -9.70 -17.88 -3.15
N GLN A 212 -10.29 -16.66 -3.16
CA GLN A 212 -11.72 -16.46 -2.88
C GLN A 212 -12.63 -17.21 -3.86
N HIS A 213 -12.20 -17.34 -5.12
CA HIS A 213 -12.92 -18.04 -6.17
C HIS A 213 -12.40 -19.46 -6.45
N SER A 214 -11.42 -19.92 -5.66
CA SER A 214 -10.84 -21.25 -5.80
C SER A 214 -11.71 -22.33 -5.16
N ALA A 215 -11.51 -23.59 -5.56
CA ALA A 215 -12.18 -24.74 -4.93
C ALA A 215 -11.79 -24.95 -3.45
N ARG A 216 -10.69 -24.34 -2.99
CA ARG A 216 -10.16 -24.47 -1.62
C ARG A 216 -9.73 -23.09 -1.10
N PRO A 217 -10.67 -22.23 -0.68
CA PRO A 217 -10.34 -20.89 -0.21
C PRO A 217 -9.50 -20.93 1.07
N CYS A 218 -8.63 -19.94 1.24
CA CYS A 218 -7.79 -19.77 2.44
C CYS A 218 -8.61 -19.74 3.73
N ILE A 219 -9.81 -19.17 3.65
CA ILE A 219 -10.78 -19.13 4.75
C ILE A 219 -11.94 -20.05 4.38
N PRO A 220 -12.09 -21.21 5.05
CA PRO A 220 -13.12 -22.19 4.74
C PRO A 220 -14.55 -21.61 4.77
N VAL A 221 -15.35 -21.96 3.76
CA VAL A 221 -16.74 -21.48 3.60
C VAL A 221 -17.70 -22.06 4.66
N VAL A 222 -17.29 -23.11 5.37
CA VAL A 222 -18.07 -23.72 6.48
C VAL A 222 -18.30 -22.76 7.65
N TYR A 223 -17.46 -21.73 7.78
CA TYR A 223 -17.61 -20.72 8.82
C TYR A 223 -18.66 -19.68 8.45
N SER A 224 -19.33 -19.15 9.48
CA SER A 224 -20.28 -18.05 9.32
C SER A 224 -19.60 -16.81 8.73
N ALA A 225 -20.36 -15.99 7.98
CA ALA A 225 -19.81 -14.86 7.25
C ALA A 225 -19.11 -13.82 8.15
N ASP A 226 -19.68 -13.58 9.33
CA ASP A 226 -19.11 -12.72 10.36
C ASP A 226 -17.76 -13.23 10.88
N TYR A 227 -17.65 -14.53 11.16
CA TYR A 227 -16.39 -15.13 11.61
C TYR A 227 -15.33 -15.12 10.51
N ARG A 228 -15.72 -15.33 9.24
CA ARG A 228 -14.79 -15.23 8.10
C ARG A 228 -14.21 -13.82 7.96
N PHE A 229 -15.04 -12.79 8.15
CA PHE A 229 -14.59 -11.40 8.13
C PHE A 229 -13.65 -11.09 9.31
N GLU A 230 -13.94 -11.58 10.51
CA GLU A 230 -13.02 -11.46 11.65
C GLU A 230 -11.64 -12.08 11.36
N ARG A 231 -11.62 -13.23 10.68
CA ARG A 231 -10.39 -13.94 10.35
C ARG A 231 -9.50 -13.22 9.34
N CYS A 232 -10.06 -12.36 8.47
CA CYS A 232 -9.24 -11.60 7.52
C CYS A 232 -8.75 -10.25 8.06
N LEU A 233 -9.25 -9.78 9.21
CA LEU A 233 -8.86 -8.47 9.75
C LEU A 233 -7.35 -8.27 9.88
N PRO A 234 -6.56 -9.22 10.42
CA PRO A 234 -5.12 -9.01 10.56
C PRO A 234 -4.41 -8.81 9.21
N ALA A 235 -4.83 -9.56 8.20
CA ALA A 235 -4.29 -9.46 6.84
C ALA A 235 -4.65 -8.10 6.22
N LEU A 236 -5.92 -7.68 6.35
CA LEU A 236 -6.40 -6.40 5.84
C LEU A 236 -5.67 -5.23 6.49
N ILE A 237 -5.53 -5.24 7.82
CA ILE A 237 -4.82 -4.20 8.58
C ILE A 237 -3.36 -4.09 8.12
N ARG A 238 -2.68 -5.24 7.96
CA ARG A 238 -1.30 -5.28 7.45
C ARG A 238 -1.21 -4.66 6.06
N SER A 239 -2.08 -5.07 5.14
CA SER A 239 -2.12 -4.57 3.76
C SER A 239 -2.42 -3.06 3.67
N LEU A 240 -3.27 -2.54 4.56
CA LEU A 240 -3.58 -1.11 4.67
C LEU A 240 -2.44 -0.29 5.30
N SER A 241 -1.49 -0.94 5.96
CA SER A 241 -0.38 -0.30 6.70
C SER A 241 0.98 -0.49 6.02
N VAL A 242 1.00 -1.00 4.79
CA VAL A 242 2.21 -1.26 4.01
C VAL A 242 2.95 0.03 3.69
N ARG A 243 4.29 -0.02 3.75
CA ARG A 243 5.19 1.11 3.49
C ARG A 243 5.00 1.71 2.09
N PHE A 244 4.82 0.85 1.08
CA PHE A 244 4.63 1.22 -0.33
C PHE A 244 3.18 1.05 -0.78
N SER A 245 2.21 1.45 0.07
CA SER A 245 0.79 1.35 -0.30
C SER A 245 0.48 2.16 -1.56
N ASN A 246 -0.19 1.54 -2.52
CA ASN A 246 -0.59 2.11 -3.79
C ASN A 246 -2.03 1.70 -4.18
N SER A 247 -2.45 1.95 -5.42
CA SER A 247 -3.77 1.53 -5.90
C SER A 247 -3.94 0.00 -5.87
N HIS A 248 -2.91 -0.76 -6.24
CA HIS A 248 -2.98 -2.22 -6.40
C HIS A 248 -3.20 -2.96 -5.08
N ASN A 249 -2.45 -2.64 -4.02
CA ASN A 249 -2.64 -3.32 -2.73
C ASN A 249 -3.99 -2.95 -2.10
N ILE A 250 -4.48 -1.73 -2.31
CA ILE A 250 -5.80 -1.30 -1.84
C ILE A 250 -6.91 -1.99 -2.63
N SER A 251 -6.77 -2.17 -3.95
CA SER A 251 -7.71 -2.97 -4.74
C SER A 251 -7.85 -4.39 -4.20
N LEU A 252 -6.77 -5.03 -3.77
CA LEU A 252 -6.83 -6.36 -3.13
C LEU A 252 -7.63 -6.34 -1.82
N VAL A 253 -7.45 -5.30 -0.98
CA VAL A 253 -8.25 -5.13 0.24
C VAL A 253 -9.75 -5.02 -0.13
N LEU A 254 -10.09 -4.22 -1.13
CA LEU A 254 -11.47 -4.02 -1.56
C LEU A 254 -12.09 -5.28 -2.15
N GLU A 255 -11.35 -6.02 -2.97
CA GLU A 255 -11.76 -7.32 -3.51
C GLU A 255 -12.11 -8.29 -2.37
N VAL A 256 -11.21 -8.39 -1.37
CA VAL A 256 -11.45 -9.22 -0.19
C VAL A 256 -12.72 -8.79 0.53
N LEU A 257 -12.91 -7.49 0.79
CA LEU A 257 -14.10 -6.95 1.44
C LEU A 257 -15.37 -7.22 0.64
N GLN A 258 -15.32 -7.11 -0.69
CA GLN A 258 -16.45 -7.40 -1.59
C GLN A 258 -16.86 -8.88 -1.54
N GLY A 259 -15.90 -9.79 -1.36
CA GLY A 259 -16.18 -11.22 -1.18
C GLY A 259 -16.85 -11.58 0.17
N PHE A 260 -16.61 -10.79 1.23
CA PHE A 260 -17.09 -11.13 2.59
C PHE A 260 -18.27 -10.29 3.08
N ILE A 261 -18.26 -8.96 2.90
CA ILE A 261 -19.26 -8.05 3.46
C ILE A 261 -20.70 -8.37 3.02
N PRO A 262 -20.99 -8.65 1.73
CA PRO A 262 -22.37 -8.89 1.28
C PRO A 262 -23.04 -10.11 1.93
N ALA A 263 -22.24 -11.09 2.37
CA ALA A 263 -22.74 -12.28 3.05
C ALA A 263 -23.10 -12.04 4.53
N ILE A 264 -22.71 -10.89 5.10
CA ILE A 264 -23.02 -10.50 6.47
C ILE A 264 -24.31 -9.68 6.46
N SER A 265 -25.32 -10.15 7.19
CA SER A 265 -26.60 -9.43 7.32
C SER A 265 -26.39 -8.04 7.93
N GLU A 266 -27.17 -7.06 7.46
CA GLU A 266 -27.16 -5.71 8.04
C GLU A 266 -27.49 -5.74 9.53
N LEU A 267 -26.81 -4.89 10.30
CA LEU A 267 -27.03 -4.71 11.74
C LEU A 267 -26.82 -5.98 12.60
N SER A 268 -26.17 -7.01 12.07
CA SER A 268 -25.97 -8.29 12.77
C SER A 268 -24.78 -8.30 13.73
N LEU A 269 -23.76 -7.47 13.51
CA LEU A 269 -22.57 -7.41 14.37
C LEU A 269 -22.84 -6.58 15.62
N SER A 270 -22.63 -7.17 16.80
CA SER A 270 -22.88 -6.50 18.08
C SER A 270 -21.73 -5.58 18.51
N ARG A 271 -22.03 -4.62 19.39
CA ARG A 271 -21.02 -3.71 19.96
C ARG A 271 -19.86 -4.40 20.67
N HIS A 272 -20.05 -5.61 21.18
CA HIS A 272 -19.01 -6.37 21.88
C HIS A 272 -17.85 -6.76 20.96
N ARG A 273 -18.11 -6.84 19.64
CA ARG A 273 -17.08 -7.15 18.64
C ARG A 273 -16.32 -5.91 18.17
N MET A 274 -16.81 -4.71 18.47
CA MET A 274 -16.19 -3.44 18.05
C MET A 274 -14.66 -3.39 18.31
N PRO A 275 -14.13 -3.79 19.48
CA PRO A 275 -12.69 -3.70 19.73
C PRO A 275 -11.83 -4.45 18.71
N LEU A 276 -12.34 -5.57 18.16
CA LEU A 276 -11.62 -6.36 17.14
C LEU A 276 -11.50 -5.61 15.82
N PHE A 277 -12.46 -4.73 15.51
CA PHE A 277 -12.54 -4.03 14.22
C PHE A 277 -12.01 -2.60 14.27
N MET A 278 -11.75 -2.04 15.46
CA MET A 278 -11.34 -0.64 15.57
C MET A 278 -10.05 -0.34 14.82
N GLU A 279 -9.05 -1.22 14.91
CA GLU A 279 -7.78 -1.05 14.18
C GLU A 279 -8.00 -1.09 12.67
N PHE A 280 -8.84 -2.00 12.18
CA PHE A 280 -9.26 -2.06 10.78
C PHE A 280 -9.94 -0.77 10.33
N PHE A 281 -10.89 -0.23 11.10
CA PHE A 281 -11.54 1.04 10.75
C PHE A 281 -10.55 2.21 10.75
N CYS A 282 -9.57 2.23 11.67
CA CYS A 282 -8.52 3.26 11.67
C CYS A 282 -7.65 3.15 10.41
N ALA A 283 -7.22 1.94 10.06
CA ALA A 283 -6.39 1.70 8.89
C ALA A 283 -7.14 2.08 7.60
N LEU A 284 -8.39 1.64 7.45
CA LEU A 284 -9.22 1.95 6.28
C LEU A 284 -9.51 3.46 6.17
N LEU A 285 -9.75 4.14 7.30
CA LEU A 285 -9.98 5.58 7.33
C LEU A 285 -8.75 6.38 6.84
N ARG A 286 -7.52 5.94 7.18
CA ARG A 286 -6.29 6.58 6.66
C ARG A 286 -6.22 6.48 5.13
N THR A 287 -6.61 5.33 4.58
CA THR A 287 -6.68 5.10 3.14
C THR A 287 -7.74 5.99 2.48
N CYS A 288 -8.91 6.15 3.11
CA CYS A 288 -9.96 7.06 2.62
C CYS A 288 -9.51 8.52 2.54
N GLY A 289 -8.50 8.96 3.29
CA GLY A 289 -7.96 10.32 3.18
C GLY A 289 -6.90 10.51 2.08
N ASN A 290 -6.47 9.43 1.40
CA ASN A 290 -5.37 9.47 0.46
C ASN A 290 -5.84 9.80 -0.97
N VAL A 291 -5.57 11.03 -1.41
CA VAL A 291 -5.92 11.55 -2.75
C VAL A 291 -5.18 10.81 -3.87
N GLY A 292 -4.03 10.20 -3.59
CA GLY A 292 -3.22 9.46 -4.57
C GLY A 292 -3.87 8.17 -5.09
N LEU A 293 -5.04 7.78 -4.59
CA LEU A 293 -5.74 6.56 -4.98
C LEU A 293 -6.65 6.71 -6.21
N GLY A 294 -6.83 7.93 -6.74
CA GLY A 294 -7.62 8.20 -7.94
C GLY A 294 -9.02 7.60 -7.86
N ASP A 295 -9.40 6.81 -8.87
CA ASP A 295 -10.74 6.21 -9.01
C ASP A 295 -11.12 5.24 -7.88
N ILE A 296 -10.14 4.71 -7.13
CA ILE A 296 -10.37 3.72 -6.07
C ILE A 296 -10.84 4.37 -4.76
N HIS A 297 -10.64 5.69 -4.62
CA HIS A 297 -11.01 6.44 -3.42
C HIS A 297 -12.50 6.26 -3.06
N ASP A 298 -13.39 6.35 -4.04
CA ASP A 298 -14.83 6.20 -3.84
C ASP A 298 -15.21 4.78 -3.41
N GLU A 299 -14.50 3.77 -3.91
CA GLU A 299 -14.69 2.39 -3.49
C GLU A 299 -14.25 2.17 -2.04
N CYS A 300 -13.17 2.82 -1.60
CA CYS A 300 -12.74 2.80 -0.19
C CYS A 300 -13.81 3.38 0.73
N LEU A 301 -14.38 4.55 0.39
CA LEU A 301 -15.47 5.16 1.17
C LEU A 301 -16.71 4.24 1.22
N LYS A 302 -17.08 3.63 0.09
CA LYS A 302 -18.18 2.65 0.03
C LYS A 302 -17.90 1.42 0.88
N ALA A 303 -16.68 0.89 0.85
CA ALA A 303 -16.28 -0.27 1.65
C ALA A 303 -16.30 0.04 3.14
N PHE A 304 -15.84 1.24 3.54
CA PHE A 304 -15.93 1.71 4.93
C PHE A 304 -17.38 1.76 5.39
N VAL A 305 -18.25 2.43 4.62
CA VAL A 305 -19.68 2.56 4.95
C VAL A 305 -20.36 1.20 4.99
N SER A 306 -20.06 0.31 4.04
CA SER A 306 -20.65 -1.03 3.95
C SER A 306 -20.25 -1.91 5.13
N SER A 307 -18.98 -1.83 5.55
CA SER A 307 -18.45 -2.49 6.75
C SER A 307 -19.15 -1.98 8.01
N LEU A 308 -19.27 -0.65 8.15
CA LEU A 308 -19.94 -0.02 9.28
C LEU A 308 -21.42 -0.44 9.37
N GLN A 309 -22.12 -0.58 8.23
CA GLN A 309 -23.53 -0.98 8.19
C GLN A 309 -23.79 -2.39 8.72
N ARG A 310 -22.77 -3.25 8.80
CA ARG A 310 -22.93 -4.59 9.37
C ARG A 310 -23.14 -4.55 10.89
N PHE A 311 -22.71 -3.48 11.56
CA PHE A 311 -22.86 -3.30 13.01
C PHE A 311 -24.23 -2.79 13.41
N GLU A 312 -24.71 -3.18 14.60
CA GLU A 312 -25.91 -2.60 15.20
C GLU A 312 -25.78 -1.07 15.37
N PRO A 313 -26.87 -0.28 15.37
CA PRO A 313 -26.79 1.18 15.36
C PRO A 313 -25.97 1.81 16.48
N ILE A 314 -26.04 1.25 17.69
CA ILE A 314 -25.25 1.74 18.82
C ILE A 314 -23.75 1.46 18.66
N ALA A 315 -23.38 0.34 18.04
CA ALA A 315 -21.99 0.05 17.70
C ALA A 315 -21.48 1.01 16.61
N GLN A 316 -22.29 1.30 15.59
CA GLN A 316 -21.95 2.30 14.56
C GLN A 316 -21.67 3.68 15.20
N LEU A 317 -22.54 4.11 16.13
CA LEU A 317 -22.37 5.35 16.88
C LEU A 317 -21.04 5.38 17.64
N LEU A 318 -20.74 4.31 18.37
CA LEU A 318 -19.51 4.20 19.17
C LEU A 318 -18.26 4.19 18.30
N ILE A 319 -18.28 3.48 17.15
CA ILE A 319 -17.19 3.46 16.18
C ILE A 319 -16.92 4.88 15.67
N LEU A 320 -17.94 5.59 15.18
CA LEU A 320 -17.78 6.93 14.63
C LEU A 320 -17.24 7.92 15.66
N ARG A 321 -17.79 7.91 16.88
CA ARG A 321 -17.29 8.75 17.98
C ARG A 321 -15.86 8.39 18.39
N ARG A 322 -15.52 7.10 18.41
CA ARG A 322 -14.14 6.66 18.73
C ARG A 322 -13.16 7.14 17.67
N LEU A 323 -13.50 7.07 16.38
CA LEU A 323 -12.65 7.57 15.29
C LEU A 323 -12.44 9.09 15.39
N ILE A 324 -13.50 9.86 15.63
CA ILE A 324 -13.42 11.32 15.86
C ILE A 324 -12.48 11.63 17.05
N ARG A 325 -12.61 10.89 18.15
CA ARG A 325 -11.69 11.03 19.31
C ARG A 325 -10.27 10.64 18.98
N LEU A 326 -10.07 9.58 18.19
CA LEU A 326 -8.73 9.09 17.84
C LEU A 326 -7.98 10.10 16.97
N ILE A 327 -8.65 10.74 16.01
CA ILE A 327 -8.07 11.83 15.20
C ILE A 327 -7.62 12.97 16.12
N LYS A 328 -8.50 13.38 17.04
CA LYS A 328 -8.30 14.54 17.89
C LYS A 328 -7.30 14.35 19.03
N ILE A 329 -7.51 13.33 19.87
CA ILE A 329 -6.87 13.15 21.17
C ILE A 329 -5.69 12.20 21.07
N ASP A 330 -5.89 11.10 20.33
CA ASP A 330 -4.90 10.02 20.23
C ASP A 330 -4.03 10.16 18.96
N HIS A 331 -4.07 11.33 18.30
CA HIS A 331 -3.29 11.75 17.13
C HIS A 331 -3.23 10.71 15.99
N LEU A 332 -4.38 10.11 15.67
CA LEU A 332 -4.53 9.31 14.45
C LEU A 332 -4.26 10.20 13.22
N LYS A 333 -3.04 10.08 12.67
CA LYS A 333 -2.64 10.80 11.46
C LYS A 333 -3.47 10.32 10.27
N VAL A 334 -4.27 11.22 9.72
CA VAL A 334 -5.02 11.04 8.48
C VAL A 334 -4.63 12.17 7.52
N SER A 335 -4.47 11.85 6.24
CA SER A 335 -4.36 12.86 5.19
C SER A 335 -5.68 13.61 5.06
N LEU A 336 -5.63 14.92 4.76
CA LEU A 336 -6.82 15.75 4.62
C LEU A 336 -7.75 15.66 5.85
N GLU A 337 -7.17 15.88 7.04
CA GLU A 337 -7.85 15.65 8.32
C GLU A 337 -9.19 16.40 8.43
N SER A 338 -9.24 17.66 8.02
CA SER A 338 -10.46 18.47 8.09
C SER A 338 -11.57 17.90 7.19
N GLN A 339 -11.22 17.40 6.00
CA GLN A 339 -12.14 16.75 5.07
C GLN A 339 -12.64 15.42 5.63
N VAL A 340 -11.75 14.58 6.16
CA VAL A 340 -12.10 13.30 6.78
C VAL A 340 -13.01 13.53 8.00
N MET A 341 -12.70 14.52 8.84
CA MET A 341 -13.54 14.90 9.97
C MET A 341 -14.92 15.40 9.53
N GLY A 342 -14.98 16.27 8.51
CA GLY A 342 -16.24 16.70 7.90
C GLY A 342 -17.09 15.52 7.40
N TRP A 343 -16.46 14.57 6.72
CA TRP A 343 -17.13 13.36 6.25
C TRP A 343 -17.67 12.48 7.38
N LEU A 344 -16.91 12.29 8.47
CA LEU A 344 -17.39 11.54 9.64
C LEU A 344 -18.59 12.23 10.32
N ILE A 345 -18.61 13.56 10.38
CA ILE A 345 -19.74 14.35 10.88
C ILE A 345 -20.96 14.16 9.98
N ASP A 346 -20.78 14.23 8.67
CA ASP A 346 -21.86 14.01 7.71
C ASP A 346 -22.40 12.58 7.74
N LEU A 347 -21.52 11.59 7.91
CA LEU A 347 -21.92 10.21 8.09
C LEU A 347 -22.72 10.04 9.39
N TYR A 348 -22.32 10.68 10.49
CA TYR A 348 -23.11 10.71 11.72
C TYR A 348 -24.49 11.33 11.48
N ARG A 349 -24.56 12.49 10.83
CA ARG A 349 -25.80 13.19 10.48
C ARG A 349 -26.72 12.31 9.62
N TYR A 350 -26.18 11.63 8.62
CA TYR A 350 -26.93 10.68 7.81
C TYR A 350 -27.50 9.53 8.65
N ARG A 351 -26.74 9.00 9.62
CA ARG A 351 -27.24 7.97 10.55
C ARG A 351 -28.31 8.48 11.50
N MET A 352 -28.27 9.75 11.90
CA MET A 352 -29.34 10.37 12.69
C MET A 352 -30.70 10.32 12.00
N GLN A 353 -30.74 10.37 10.66
CA GLN A 353 -32.01 10.24 9.92
C GLN A 353 -32.61 8.83 10.08
N LYS A 354 -31.76 7.80 10.08
CA LYS A 354 -32.18 6.39 10.11
C LYS A 354 -32.37 5.83 11.52
N TYR A 355 -31.56 6.25 12.48
CA TYR A 355 -31.48 5.62 13.80
C TYR A 355 -31.66 6.64 14.95
N PRO A 356 -32.71 6.51 15.79
CA PRO A 356 -32.99 7.45 16.88
C PRO A 356 -31.86 7.61 17.91
N ILE A 357 -31.07 6.56 18.16
CA ILE A 357 -29.98 6.57 19.15
C ILE A 357 -28.94 7.66 18.86
N PHE A 358 -28.68 7.95 17.58
CA PHE A 358 -27.75 9.02 17.20
C PHE A 358 -28.28 10.42 17.57
N LYS A 359 -29.60 10.61 17.58
CA LYS A 359 -30.22 11.87 18.04
C LYS A 359 -30.14 12.00 19.57
N ALA A 360 -30.37 10.90 20.29
CA ALA A 360 -30.30 10.86 21.74
C ALA A 360 -28.89 11.20 22.24
N GLU A 361 -27.87 10.72 21.54
CA GLU A 361 -26.46 10.83 21.92
C GLU A 361 -25.74 12.04 21.28
N LEU A 362 -26.47 12.90 20.55
CA LEU A 362 -25.92 14.05 19.82
C LEU A 362 -25.11 15.01 20.73
N GLY A 363 -25.52 15.15 22.00
CA GLY A 363 -24.83 16.03 22.95
C GLY A 363 -23.37 15.63 23.17
N PHE A 364 -23.07 14.33 23.18
CA PHE A 364 -21.70 13.87 23.34
C PHE A 364 -20.84 14.12 22.11
N LEU A 365 -21.42 14.01 20.91
CA LEU A 365 -20.71 14.38 19.68
C LEU A 365 -20.37 15.87 19.70
N TRP A 366 -21.33 16.74 20.04
CA TRP A 366 -21.05 18.18 20.13
C TRP A 366 -19.97 18.51 21.16
N ALA A 367 -19.95 17.83 22.31
CA ALA A 367 -18.88 17.99 23.29
C ALA A 367 -17.50 17.64 22.67
N GLU A 368 -17.41 16.56 21.89
CA GLU A 368 -16.19 16.17 21.20
C GLU A 368 -15.75 17.21 20.14
N LEU A 369 -16.72 17.78 19.41
CA LEU A 369 -16.48 18.74 18.33
C LEU A 369 -16.19 20.17 18.81
N THR A 370 -16.68 20.57 19.99
CA THR A 370 -16.53 21.95 20.52
C THR A 370 -15.06 22.35 20.72
N GLU A 371 -14.21 21.37 21.02
CA GLU A 371 -12.78 21.58 21.26
C GLU A 371 -11.96 21.55 19.97
N LEU A 372 -12.56 21.23 18.82
CA LEU A 372 -11.87 21.21 17.53
C LEU A 372 -11.96 22.58 16.85
N ARG A 373 -10.79 23.18 16.58
CA ARG A 373 -10.67 24.42 15.84
C ARG A 373 -9.48 24.33 14.91
N TYR A 374 -9.74 24.47 13.62
CA TYR A 374 -8.69 24.65 12.63
C TYR A 374 -8.41 26.14 12.48
N THR A 375 -7.12 26.51 12.49
CA THR A 375 -6.69 27.89 12.33
C THR A 375 -6.97 28.39 10.91
N GLU A 376 -6.61 27.56 9.92
CA GLU A 376 -6.79 27.85 8.51
C GLU A 376 -8.19 27.46 8.04
N LEU A 377 -9.09 28.45 8.01
CA LEU A 377 -10.49 28.26 7.63
C LEU A 377 -10.65 27.77 6.18
N HIS A 378 -9.80 28.23 5.27
CA HIS A 378 -9.85 27.85 3.85
C HIS A 378 -9.50 26.38 3.61
N GLU A 379 -8.49 25.86 4.31
CA GLU A 379 -8.11 24.44 4.24
C GLU A 379 -9.13 23.53 4.95
N SER A 380 -10.01 24.11 5.78
CA SER A 380 -10.94 23.39 6.66
C SER A 380 -12.41 23.63 6.36
N VAL A 381 -12.71 24.13 5.16
CA VAL A 381 -14.08 24.46 4.71
C VAL A 381 -15.02 23.27 4.89
N HIS A 382 -14.60 22.07 4.47
CA HIS A 382 -15.43 20.87 4.57
C HIS A 382 -15.83 20.52 6.01
N PHE A 383 -14.91 20.65 6.96
CA PHE A 383 -15.19 20.46 8.38
C PHE A 383 -16.24 21.45 8.88
N TYR A 384 -16.02 22.75 8.64
CA TYR A 384 -16.91 23.80 9.13
C TYR A 384 -18.27 23.76 8.45
N THR A 385 -18.34 23.43 7.16
CA THR A 385 -19.61 23.19 6.47
C THR A 385 -20.36 22.03 7.09
N ALA A 386 -19.71 20.90 7.37
CA ALA A 386 -20.36 19.76 8.01
C ALA A 386 -20.88 20.11 9.42
N LEU A 387 -20.13 20.89 10.21
CA LEU A 387 -20.59 21.41 11.51
C LEU A 387 -21.84 22.28 11.38
N LEU A 388 -21.81 23.25 10.47
CA LEU A 388 -22.94 24.16 10.23
C LEU A 388 -24.18 23.39 9.77
N VAL A 389 -24.01 22.44 8.85
CA VAL A 389 -25.09 21.60 8.36
C VAL A 389 -25.64 20.65 9.44
N LEU A 390 -24.80 20.15 10.36
CA LEU A 390 -25.26 19.40 11.53
C LEU A 390 -26.13 20.26 12.46
N ALA A 391 -25.72 21.51 12.72
CA ALA A 391 -26.50 22.44 13.52
C ALA A 391 -27.83 22.82 12.86
N GLN A 392 -27.82 23.06 11.53
CA GLN A 392 -29.04 23.25 10.74
C GLN A 392 -29.97 22.05 10.87
N PHE A 393 -29.45 20.84 10.72
CA PHE A 393 -30.22 19.60 10.83
C PHE A 393 -30.83 19.46 12.23
N GLN A 394 -30.07 19.74 13.29
CA GLN A 394 -30.56 19.75 14.67
C GLN A 394 -31.73 20.73 14.84
N ALA A 395 -31.60 21.95 14.32
CA ALA A 395 -32.63 22.99 14.41
C ALA A 395 -33.90 22.63 13.61
N LEU A 396 -33.74 22.21 12.36
CA LEU A 396 -34.83 21.83 11.46
C LEU A 396 -35.66 20.66 12.01
N HIS A 397 -34.99 19.65 12.56
CA HIS A 397 -35.65 18.50 13.16
C HIS A 397 -36.01 18.68 14.63
N ARG A 398 -35.83 19.90 15.18
CA ARG A 398 -36.17 20.27 16.56
C ARG A 398 -35.58 19.34 17.61
N ILE A 399 -34.34 18.92 17.42
CA ILE A 399 -33.65 17.97 18.30
C ILE A 399 -33.05 18.75 19.48
N ASN A 400 -33.57 18.49 20.68
CA ASN A 400 -33.08 19.00 21.97
C ASN A 400 -32.73 20.51 21.95
N LYS A 401 -33.71 21.34 22.31
CA LYS A 401 -33.60 22.80 22.31
C LYS A 401 -32.49 23.33 23.23
N GLU A 402 -32.34 22.75 24.42
CA GLU A 402 -31.30 23.15 25.38
C GLU A 402 -29.90 22.85 24.85
N LEU A 403 -29.71 21.68 24.24
CA LEU A 403 -28.46 21.35 23.59
C LEU A 403 -28.15 22.33 22.46
N LEU A 404 -29.14 22.74 21.66
CA LEU A 404 -28.90 23.69 20.59
C LEU A 404 -28.50 25.08 21.13
N ARG A 405 -29.02 25.51 22.28
CA ARG A 405 -28.56 26.76 22.93
C ARG A 405 -27.07 26.68 23.28
N GLU A 406 -26.62 25.56 23.84
CA GLU A 406 -25.20 25.37 24.14
C GLU A 406 -24.34 25.34 22.87
N VAL A 407 -24.82 24.70 21.80
CA VAL A 407 -24.12 24.68 20.50
C VAL A 407 -24.02 26.10 19.91
N ASP A 408 -25.10 26.89 20.01
CA ASP A 408 -25.12 28.27 19.54
C ASP A 408 -24.07 29.14 20.25
N LEU A 409 -23.94 28.97 21.57
CA LEU A 409 -22.99 29.70 22.41
C LEU A 409 -21.55 29.23 22.23
N ARG A 410 -21.30 27.91 22.25
CA ARG A 410 -19.94 27.35 22.35
C ARG A 410 -19.30 27.01 21.01
N VAL A 411 -20.10 26.83 19.95
CA VAL A 411 -19.62 26.43 18.63
C VAL A 411 -19.89 27.52 17.60
N LEU A 412 -21.16 27.91 17.41
CA LEU A 412 -21.55 28.85 16.34
C LEU A 412 -21.07 30.28 16.62
N GLY A 413 -21.18 30.73 17.88
CA GLY A 413 -20.63 32.03 18.35
C GLY A 413 -19.16 32.21 17.99
N PRO A 414 -18.26 31.35 18.50
CA PRO A 414 -16.84 31.42 18.19
C PRO A 414 -16.53 31.31 16.69
N LEU A 415 -17.20 30.43 15.95
CA LEU A 415 -16.98 30.30 14.50
C LEU A 415 -17.40 31.57 13.74
N GLN A 416 -18.49 32.22 14.15
CA GLN A 416 -18.92 33.48 13.54
C GLN A 416 -17.89 34.60 13.78
N GLN A 417 -17.30 34.65 14.98
CA GLN A 417 -16.22 35.59 15.26
C GLN A 417 -15.00 35.31 14.38
N GLN A 418 -14.58 34.04 14.28
CA GLN A 418 -13.44 33.64 13.44
C GLN A 418 -13.66 34.00 11.96
N LEU A 419 -14.89 33.84 11.45
CA LEU A 419 -15.25 34.25 10.08
C LEU A 419 -15.23 35.78 9.91
N ALA A 420 -15.66 36.55 10.91
CA ALA A 420 -15.59 38.01 10.86
C ALA A 420 -14.13 38.51 10.85
N ASP A 421 -13.27 37.90 11.67
CA ASP A 421 -11.85 38.20 11.72
C ASP A 421 -11.19 37.88 10.36
N TRP A 422 -11.49 36.72 9.78
CA TRP A 422 -10.99 36.34 8.46
C TRP A 422 -11.47 37.27 7.34
N THR A 423 -12.74 37.70 7.38
CA THR A 423 -13.28 38.69 6.44
C THR A 423 -12.46 39.98 6.49
N THR A 424 -12.19 40.49 7.69
CA THR A 424 -11.40 41.70 7.89
C THR A 424 -9.98 41.57 7.31
N LEU A 425 -9.34 40.42 7.53
CA LEU A 425 -8.00 40.11 7.00
C LEU A 425 -8.00 40.01 5.46
N THR A 426 -8.98 39.35 4.85
CA THR A 426 -9.07 39.25 3.37
C THR A 426 -9.41 40.57 2.69
N THR A 427 -10.13 41.50 3.35
CA THR A 427 -10.38 42.84 2.78
C THR A 427 -9.16 43.76 2.82
N THR A 428 -8.13 43.41 3.61
CA THR A 428 -6.88 44.18 3.72
C THR A 428 -5.77 43.63 2.81
N ASP A 429 -5.76 42.33 2.54
CA ASP A 429 -4.86 41.70 1.56
C ASP A 429 -5.54 41.57 0.18
N SER A 430 -5.19 42.44 -0.77
CA SER A 430 -5.70 42.46 -2.16
C SER A 430 -5.12 41.36 -3.07
N GLY A 431 -4.78 40.20 -2.50
CA GLY A 431 -4.19 39.05 -3.20
C GLY A 431 -5.25 38.08 -3.72
N ASN A 432 -5.11 37.68 -4.98
CA ASN A 432 -5.98 36.73 -5.67
C ASN A 432 -5.64 35.30 -5.22
N ASP A 433 -6.13 34.89 -4.05
CA ASP A 433 -5.76 33.64 -3.40
C ASP A 433 -7.02 32.78 -3.14
N GLU A 434 -6.90 31.45 -3.14
CA GLU A 434 -8.01 30.50 -2.90
C GLU A 434 -8.78 30.81 -1.59
N ARG A 435 -8.10 31.48 -0.64
CA ARG A 435 -8.63 32.04 0.61
C ARG A 435 -9.86 32.95 0.40
N VAL A 436 -9.93 33.65 -0.73
CA VAL A 436 -11.05 34.57 -1.04
C VAL A 436 -12.26 33.83 -1.58
N GLN A 437 -12.09 32.66 -2.21
CA GLN A 437 -13.17 31.94 -2.87
C GLN A 437 -14.07 31.18 -1.88
N SER A 438 -13.49 30.62 -0.82
CA SER A 438 -14.25 29.82 0.16
C SER A 438 -14.99 30.66 1.20
N LEU A 439 -14.55 31.90 1.42
CA LEU A 439 -15.11 32.79 2.45
C LEU A 439 -16.59 33.13 2.20
N PRO A 440 -17.03 33.56 1.00
CA PRO A 440 -18.45 33.82 0.73
C PRO A 440 -19.34 32.62 0.99
N PHE A 441 -18.85 31.41 0.69
CA PHE A 441 -19.59 30.16 0.90
C PHE A 441 -19.81 29.86 2.39
N LEU A 442 -18.76 29.96 3.22
CA LEU A 442 -18.90 29.76 4.66
C LEU A 442 -19.73 30.86 5.32
N GLN A 443 -19.59 32.12 4.90
CA GLN A 443 -20.44 33.23 5.37
C GLN A 443 -21.93 32.99 5.07
N PHE A 444 -22.24 32.60 3.83
CA PHE A 444 -23.61 32.26 3.44
C PHE A 444 -24.15 31.09 4.26
N THR A 445 -23.37 30.02 4.40
CA THR A 445 -23.76 28.83 5.16
C THR A 445 -23.98 29.16 6.65
N MET A 446 -23.12 30.01 7.24
CA MET A 446 -23.27 30.49 8.61
C MET A 446 -24.55 31.30 8.78
N LEU A 447 -24.84 32.23 7.86
CA LEU A 447 -26.06 33.04 7.89
C LEU A 447 -27.33 32.16 7.85
N GLN A 448 -27.37 31.18 6.94
CA GLN A 448 -28.48 30.22 6.86
C GLN A 448 -28.61 29.42 8.17
N THR A 449 -27.48 28.96 8.73
CA THR A 449 -27.46 28.24 10.00
C THR A 449 -28.06 29.07 11.12
N ARG A 450 -27.63 30.33 11.28
CA ARG A 450 -28.17 31.24 12.29
C ARG A 450 -29.68 31.45 12.13
N ASN A 451 -30.17 31.59 10.90
CA ASN A 451 -31.61 31.72 10.66
C ASN A 451 -32.40 30.52 11.19
N TYR A 452 -31.98 29.29 10.86
CA TYR A 452 -32.67 28.08 11.33
C TYR A 452 -32.58 27.92 12.85
N VAL A 453 -31.39 28.16 13.42
CA VAL A 453 -31.17 28.06 14.87
C VAL A 453 -32.04 29.08 15.61
N ASN A 454 -32.01 30.35 15.20
CA ASN A 454 -32.81 31.41 15.82
C ASN A 454 -34.31 31.12 15.73
N GLN A 455 -34.81 30.60 14.60
CA GLN A 455 -36.21 30.20 14.46
C GLN A 455 -36.62 29.08 15.43
N PHE A 456 -35.74 28.12 15.72
CA PHE A 456 -36.05 27.07 16.68
C PHE A 456 -35.92 27.56 18.13
N LEU A 457 -34.92 28.39 18.43
CA LEU A 457 -34.69 28.92 19.77
C LEU A 457 -35.76 29.94 20.20
N SER A 458 -36.22 30.80 19.28
CA SER A 458 -37.23 31.85 19.54
C SER A 458 -38.65 31.32 19.73
N LYS A 459 -38.98 30.13 19.21
CA LYS A 459 -40.32 29.54 19.41
C LYS A 459 -40.46 29.02 20.84
N GLU A 460 -41.12 29.78 21.69
CA GLU A 460 -41.64 29.29 22.97
C GLU A 460 -42.78 28.31 22.71
N ARG A 461 -42.53 27.02 22.93
CA ARG A 461 -43.55 26.00 23.19
C ARG A 461 -43.00 25.00 24.17
#